data_AF-A0ABC9SVT2-F1
#
_entry.id   AF-A0ABC9SVT2-F1
#
_cell.length_a   1.000
_cell.length_b   1.000
_cell.length_c   1.000
_cell.angle_alpha   90.00
_cell.angle_beta   90.00
_cell.angle_gamma   90.00
#
_symmetry.space_group_name_H-M   'P 1'
#
loop_
_entity.id
_entity.type
_entity.pdbx_description
1 polymer ?
#
loop_
_entity_poly.entity_id
_entity_poly.type
_entity_poly.pdbx_seq_one_letter_code
_entity_poly.pdbx_strand_id
1 'polypeptide(L)' 'MQQQILVIVTSLSSTPNVFGYKTKDAAKEGVQKLIKKGTSPNSIIVAQELPMNIDIQVDVEF' A
#
# COMPACT_ATOMS: atom_id res chain seq x y z
N MET A 1 -13.15 -8.35 -7.29
CA MET A 1 -12.16 -7.27 -7.26
C MET A 1 -10.81 -7.87 -6.86
N GLN A 2 -9.74 -7.63 -7.61
CA GLN A 2 -8.42 -8.19 -7.30
C GLN A 2 -7.73 -7.31 -6.26
N GLN A 3 -7.47 -7.85 -5.06
CA GLN A 3 -6.80 -7.12 -3.97
C GLN A 3 -5.36 -6.78 -4.37
N GLN A 4 -5.00 -5.50 -4.35
CA GLN A 4 -3.62 -5.07 -4.61
C GLN A 4 -2.81 -5.00 -3.32
N ILE A 5 -1.51 -5.16 -3.48
CA ILE A 5 -0.51 -4.93 -2.45
C ILE A 5 0.12 -3.57 -2.74
N LEU A 6 0.07 -2.68 -1.77
CA LEU A 6 0.61 -1.34 -1.85
C LEU A 6 1.96 -1.30 -1.14
N VAL A 7 3.00 -0.85 -1.84
CA VAL A 7 4.29 -0.48 -1.26
C VAL A 7 4.32 1.04 -1.16
N ILE A 8 4.38 1.54 0.07
CA ILE A 8 4.35 2.95 0.40
C ILE A 8 5.73 3.36 0.88
N VAL A 9 6.33 4.35 0.21
CA VAL A 9 7.62 4.92 0.60
C VAL A 9 7.37 6.27 1.23
N THR A 10 7.56 6.34 2.54
CA THR A 10 7.40 7.57 3.33
C THR A 10 8.69 8.38 3.31
N SER A 11 8.57 9.70 3.32
CA SER A 11 9.71 10.61 3.50
C SER A 11 9.30 11.73 4.47
N LEU A 12 10.25 12.27 5.22
CA LEU A 12 10.01 13.29 6.26
C LEU A 12 9.55 14.65 5.69
N SER A 13 9.69 14.89 4.39
CA SER A 13 9.45 16.22 3.78
C SER A 13 8.55 16.20 2.54
N SER A 14 8.02 15.04 2.14
CA SER A 14 7.25 14.92 0.89
C SER A 14 6.03 14.02 1.02
N THR A 15 5.10 14.19 0.09
CA THR A 15 4.03 13.22 -0.18
C THR A 15 4.63 11.83 -0.36
N PRO A 16 4.07 10.78 0.28
CA PRO A 16 4.58 9.42 0.13
C PRO A 16 4.37 8.91 -1.29
N ASN A 17 5.33 8.14 -1.80
CA ASN A 17 5.19 7.45 -3.07
C ASN A 17 4.47 6.11 -2.84
N VAL A 18 3.46 5.80 -3.65
CA VAL A 18 2.68 4.56 -3.54
C VAL A 18 2.83 3.74 -4.82
N PHE A 19 3.16 2.46 -4.67
CA PHE A 19 3.31 1.50 -5.76
C PHE A 19 2.35 0.33 -5.57
N GLY A 20 1.48 0.07 -6.53
CA GLY A 20 0.53 -1.04 -6.51
C GLY A 20 1.06 -2.30 -7.20
N TYR A 21 0.86 -3.46 -6.58
CA TYR A 21 1.27 -4.77 -7.07
C TYR A 21 0.14 -5.78 -6.97
N LYS A 22 0.05 -6.68 -7.96
CA LYS A 22 -0.98 -7.74 -7.98
C LYS A 22 -0.59 -9.02 -7.23
N THR A 23 0.70 -9.21 -6.94
CA THR A 23 1.24 -10.41 -6.29
C THR A 23 2.28 -10.05 -5.24
N LYS A 24 2.45 -10.93 -4.25
CA LYS A 24 3.46 -10.77 -3.20
C LYS A 24 4.88 -10.76 -3.75
N ASP A 25 5.16 -11.59 -4.76
CA ASP A 25 6.48 -11.66 -5.38
C ASP A 25 6.84 -10.38 -6.12
N ALA A 26 5.89 -9.80 -6.86
CA ALA A 26 6.11 -8.53 -7.55
C ALA A 26 6.35 -7.37 -6.57
N ALA A 27 5.59 -7.35 -5.45
CA ALA A 27 5.82 -6.38 -4.38
C ALA A 27 7.21 -6.55 -3.75
N LYS A 28 7.63 -7.78 -3.48
CA LYS A 28 8.96 -8.10 -2.93
C LYS A 28 10.09 -7.63 -3.85
N GLU A 29 10.00 -7.89 -5.15
CA GLU A 29 10.96 -7.36 -6.12
C GLU A 29 10.97 -5.84 -6.17
N GLY A 30 9.79 -5.20 -6.08
CA GLY A 30 9.65 -3.76 -6.00
C GLY A 30 10.39 -3.16 -4.80
N VAL A 31 10.17 -3.72 -3.61
CA VAL A 31 10.87 -3.33 -2.37
C VAL A 31 12.39 -3.51 -2.52
N GLN A 32 12.84 -4.65 -3.06
CA GLN A 32 14.27 -4.88 -3.27
C GLN A 32 14.91 -3.86 -4.22
N LYS A 33 14.20 -3.46 -5.29
CA LYS A 33 14.67 -2.41 -6.22
C LYS A 33 14.77 -1.06 -5.52
N LEU A 34 13.81 -0.72 -4.65
CA LEU A 34 13.83 0.54 -3.88
C LEU A 34 15.01 0.59 -2.90
N ILE A 35 15.26 -0.50 -2.17
CA ILE A 35 16.39 -0.62 -1.24
C ILE A 35 17.71 -0.50 -2.00
N LYS A 36 17.85 -1.20 -3.15
CA LYS A 36 19.05 -1.08 -4.00
C LYS A 36 19.29 0.34 -4.54
N LYS A 37 18.24 1.14 -4.70
CA LYS A 37 18.32 2.55 -5.10
C LYS A 37 18.65 3.51 -3.94
N GLY A 38 18.83 2.99 -2.72
CA GLY A 38 19.18 3.80 -1.54
C GLY A 38 17.99 4.19 -0.67
N THR A 39 16.80 3.63 -0.91
CA THR A 39 15.65 3.83 0.00
C THR A 39 15.90 3.09 1.30
N SER A 40 15.72 3.77 2.44
CA SER A 40 15.84 3.14 3.75
C SER A 40 14.72 2.09 3.93
N PRO A 41 15.01 0.86 4.37
CA PRO A 41 13.97 -0.13 4.67
C PRO A 41 12.95 0.38 5.69
N ASN A 42 13.37 1.23 6.63
CA ASN A 42 12.50 1.80 7.68
C ASN A 42 11.49 2.81 7.14
N SER A 43 11.69 3.29 5.91
CA SER A 43 10.76 4.22 5.25
C SER A 43 9.82 3.50 4.26
N ILE A 44 9.81 2.17 4.27
CA ILE A 44 8.97 1.35 3.37
C ILE A 44 7.91 0.65 4.20
N ILE A 45 6.64 0.86 3.85
CA ILE A 45 5.48 0.19 4.43
C ILE A 45 4.84 -0.65 3.33
N VAL A 46 4.53 -1.91 3.63
CA VAL A 46 3.79 -2.79 2.72
C VAL A 46 2.41 -3.07 3.30
N ALA A 47 1.37 -2.72 2.56
CA ALA A 47 -0.02 -2.88 2.96
C ALA A 47 -0.78 -3.70 1.90
N GLN A 48 -1.86 -4.38 2.30
CA GLN A 48 -2.77 -5.06 1.38
C GLN A 48 -4.11 -4.34 1.41
N GLU A 49 -4.70 -4.08 0.24
CA GLU A 49 -6.02 -3.45 0.16
C GLU A 49 -7.09 -4.33 0.82
N LEU A 50 -7.92 -3.69 1.64
CA LEU A 50 -9.14 -4.31 2.14
C LEU A 50 -10.21 -4.26 1.04
N PRO A 51 -10.94 -5.36 0.80
CA PRO A 51 -12.04 -5.35 -0.14
C PRO A 51 -13.17 -4.48 0.44
N MET A 52 -13.42 -3.31 -0.14
CA MET A 52 -14.51 -2.44 0.29
C MET A 52 -15.85 -2.95 -0.25
N ASN A 53 -16.43 -3.93 0.44
CA ASN A 53 -17.88 -4.15 0.48
C ASN A 53 -18.34 -3.82 1.91
N ILE A 54 -18.21 -2.55 2.28
CA ILE A 54 -18.76 -2.07 3.56
C ILE A 54 -20.18 -1.61 3.25
N ASP A 55 -21.17 -2.45 3.57
CA ASP A 55 -22.57 -2.03 3.59
C ASP A 55 -22.74 -1.06 4.77
N ILE A 56 -22.83 0.24 4.47
CA ILE A 56 -23.09 1.26 5.47
C ILE A 56 -24.60 1.22 5.74
N GLN A 57 -25.03 0.53 6.80
CA GLN A 57 -26.38 0.67 7.33
C GLN A 57 -26.48 2.04 8.02
N VAL A 58 -27.26 2.94 7.42
CA VAL A 58 -27.62 4.22 8.02
C VAL A 58 -28.99 4.02 8.66
N ASP A 59 -29.01 3.80 9.98
CA ASP A 59 -30.26 3.86 10.75
C ASP A 59 -30.67 5.33 10.85
N VAL A 60 -31.75 5.70 10.16
CA VAL A 60 -32.42 6.99 10.30
C VAL A 60 -33.67 6.75 11.12
N GLU A 61 -33.64 7.13 12.40
CA GLU A 61 -34.86 7.26 13.21
C GLU A 61 -35.56 8.58 12.81
N PHE A 62 -36.80 8.48 12.34
CA PHE A 62 -37.68 9.61 12.04
C PHE A 62 -38.66 9.87 13.18
#